data_AF-A0A1M4VPQ7-F1
#
_entry.id   AF-A0A1M4VPQ7-F1
#
_cell.length_a   1.000
_cell.length_b   1.000
_cell.length_c   1.000
_cell.angle_alpha   90.00
_cell.angle_beta   90.00
_cell.angle_gamma   90.00
#
_symmetry.space_group_name_H-M   'P 1'
#
loop_
_entity.id
_entity.type
_entity.pdbx_description
1 polymer ?
#
loop_
_entity_poly.entity_id
_entity_poly.type
_entity_poly.pdbx_seq_one_letter_code
_entity_poly.pdbx_strand_id
1 'polypeptide(L)' 'MATYDETVENRTTQEVTVPPKATRRVLSPSYKARILKEYDSCPQGQKGELLRREGLFSSQIT' A
#
# COMPACT_ATOMS: atom_id res chain seq x y z
N MET A 1 -1.36 -30.56 55.32
CA MET A 1 -1.96 -30.43 53.98
C MET A 1 -2.39 -28.98 53.81
N ALA A 2 -1.54 -28.13 53.23
CA ALA A 2 -1.92 -26.77 52.89
C ALA A 2 -2.61 -26.81 51.52
N THR A 3 -3.89 -26.45 51.50
CA THR A 3 -4.72 -26.26 50.32
C THR A 3 -4.14 -25.12 49.49
N TYR A 4 -3.74 -25.40 48.25
CA TYR A 4 -3.26 -24.37 47.33
C TYR A 4 -4.49 -23.60 46.82
N ASP A 5 -4.56 -22.32 47.19
CA ASP A 5 -5.65 -21.41 46.86
C ASP A 5 -5.56 -21.02 45.37
N GLU A 6 -6.61 -21.38 44.62
CA GLU A 6 -6.73 -21.27 43.17
C GLU A 6 -7.11 -19.84 42.73
N THR A 7 -6.34 -18.79 43.02
CA THR A 7 -6.64 -17.47 42.43
C THR A 7 -5.41 -16.56 42.28
N VAL A 8 -4.65 -16.71 41.19
CA VAL A 8 -3.99 -15.54 40.56
C VAL A 8 -4.05 -15.67 39.03
N GLU A 9 -5.21 -15.28 38.52
CA GLU A 9 -5.35 -14.32 37.42
C GLU A 9 -4.56 -14.60 36.13
N ASN A 10 -5.31 -15.20 35.21
CA ASN A 10 -5.22 -15.09 33.76
C ASN A 10 -4.70 -13.71 33.29
N ARG A 11 -3.38 -13.55 33.19
CA ARG A 11 -2.76 -12.44 32.47
C ARG A 11 -2.86 -12.74 30.99
N THR A 12 -3.96 -12.26 30.43
CA THR A 12 -4.35 -12.27 29.03
C THR A 12 -3.13 -12.04 28.13
N THR A 13 -2.56 -13.13 27.61
CA THR A 13 -1.64 -13.06 26.49
C THR A 13 -2.53 -12.80 25.26
N GLN A 14 -2.85 -11.53 25.04
CA GLN A 14 -3.49 -11.09 23.81
C GLN A 14 -2.54 -11.48 22.67
N GLU A 15 -2.93 -12.44 21.84
CA GLU A 15 -2.10 -12.84 20.70
C GLU A 15 -1.95 -11.65 19.74
N VAL A 16 -0.76 -11.06 19.71
CA VAL A 16 -0.45 -9.95 18.80
C VAL A 16 -0.21 -10.52 17.40
N THR A 17 -1.25 -10.52 16.57
CA THR A 17 -1.12 -10.82 15.13
C THR A 17 -0.53 -9.61 14.41
N VAL A 18 0.61 -9.82 13.73
CA VAL A 18 1.25 -8.81 12.88
C VAL A 18 0.66 -8.92 11.48
N PRO A 19 0.22 -7.80 10.86
CA PRO A 19 -0.27 -7.86 9.48
C PRO A 19 0.84 -8.33 8.54
N PRO A 20 0.47 -9.02 7.45
CA PRO A 20 1.42 -9.47 6.45
C PRO A 20 2.21 -8.30 5.85
N LYS A 21 3.42 -8.59 5.40
CA LYS A 21 4.33 -7.60 4.82
C LYS A 21 3.66 -6.83 3.68
N ALA A 22 3.77 -5.50 3.70
CA ALA A 22 3.24 -4.65 2.65
C ALA A 22 3.81 -5.06 1.27
N THR A 23 2.92 -5.23 0.30
CA THR A 23 3.30 -5.56 -1.09
C THR A 23 3.50 -4.27 -1.88
N ARG A 24 4.52 -4.24 -2.75
CA ARG A 24 4.75 -3.10 -3.64
C ARG A 24 3.67 -3.07 -4.73
N ARG A 25 3.26 -1.86 -5.12
CA ARG A 25 2.34 -1.66 -6.24
C ARG A 25 2.96 -2.17 -7.55
N VAL A 26 2.18 -2.92 -8.32
CA VAL A 26 2.54 -3.34 -9.69
C VAL A 26 1.77 -2.47 -10.68
N LEU A 27 2.48 -1.84 -11.61
CA LEU A 27 1.89 -1.05 -12.68
C LEU A 27 1.57 -1.98 -13.85
N SER A 28 0.27 -2.25 -14.06
CA SER A 28 -0.15 -3.10 -15.17
C SER A 28 0.10 -2.41 -16.53
N PRO A 29 0.32 -3.17 -17.61
CA PRO A 29 0.45 -2.60 -18.96
C PRO A 29 -0.77 -1.77 -19.37
N SER A 30 -1.97 -2.23 -19.02
CA SER A 30 -3.23 -1.51 -19.32
C SER A 30 -3.33 -0.17 -18.58
N TYR A 31 -2.83 -0.10 -17.35
CA TYR A 31 -2.78 1.15 -16.60
C TYR A 31 -1.79 2.12 -17.25
N LYS A 32 -0.58 1.64 -17.61
CA LYS A 32 0.39 2.47 -18.33
C LYS A 32 -0.16 3.01 -19.65
N ALA A 33 -0.80 2.16 -20.46
CA ALA A 33 -1.37 2.57 -21.74
C ALA A 33 -2.45 3.67 -21.60
N ARG A 34 -3.26 3.61 -20.55
CA ARG A 34 -4.25 4.66 -20.24
C ARG A 34 -3.57 5.98 -19.91
N ILE A 35 -2.59 5.96 -19.02
CA ILE A 35 -1.83 7.15 -18.63
C ILE A 35 -1.09 7.73 -19.83
N LEU A 36 -0.52 6.90 -20.70
CA LEU A 36 0.22 7.32 -21.88
C LEU A 36 -0.70 8.06 -22.88
N LYS A 37 -1.92 7.53 -23.08
CA LYS A 37 -2.95 8.21 -23.89
C LYS A 37 -3.35 9.58 -23.32
N GLU A 38 -3.56 9.67 -22.01
CA GLU A 38 -3.85 10.94 -21.34
C GLU A 38 -2.67 11.91 -21.46
N TYR A 39 -1.45 11.42 -21.22
CA TYR A 39 -0.20 12.17 -21.30
C TYR A 39 0.04 12.77 -22.69
N ASP A 40 -0.27 12.02 -23.75
CA ASP A 40 -0.16 12.48 -25.13
C ASP A 40 -1.22 13.53 -25.48
N SER A 41 -2.42 13.41 -24.90
CA SER A 41 -3.51 14.37 -25.08
C SER A 41 -3.34 15.67 -24.27
N CYS A 42 -2.51 15.64 -23.22
CA CYS A 42 -2.32 16.78 -22.32
C CYS A 42 -1.54 17.93 -22.99
N PRO A 43 -2.01 19.19 -22.85
CA PRO A 43 -1.25 20.38 -23.22
C PRO A 43 0.08 20.51 -22.47
N GLN A 44 0.98 21.33 -23.01
CA GLN A 44 2.24 21.68 -22.34
C GLN A 44 1.95 22.26 -20.95
N GLY A 45 2.65 21.76 -19.93
CA GLY A 45 2.44 22.12 -18.53
C GLY A 45 1.49 21.21 -17.74
N GLN A 46 0.48 20.60 -18.38
CA GLN A 46 -0.49 19.72 -17.69
C GLN A 46 0.02 18.28 -17.53
N LYS A 47 0.97 17.87 -18.38
CA LYS A 47 1.61 16.55 -18.33
C LYS A 47 2.21 16.24 -16.96
N GLY A 48 2.85 17.22 -16.33
CA GLY A 48 3.45 17.06 -15.01
C GLY A 48 2.42 17.00 -13.88
N GLU A 49 1.25 17.62 -14.06
CA GLU A 49 0.15 17.56 -13.10
C GLU A 49 -0.48 16.17 -13.08
N LEU A 50 -0.75 15.61 -14.26
CA LEU A 50 -1.22 14.23 -14.43
C LEU A 50 -0.29 13.23 -13.73
N LEU A 51 1.03 13.32 -13.99
CA LEU A 51 2.00 12.40 -13.41
C LEU A 51 2.08 12.50 -11.87
N ARG A 52 1.96 13.71 -11.31
CA ARG A 52 1.95 13.91 -9.85
C ARG A 52 0.70 13.34 -9.20
N ARG A 53 -0.48 13.48 -9.83
CA ARG A 53 -1.74 12.88 -9.35
C ARG A 53 -1.63 11.36 -9.25
N GLU A 54 -0.98 10.74 -10.21
CA GLU A 54 -0.84 9.27 -10.29
C GLU A 54 0.37 8.74 -9.49
N GLY A 55 1.26 9.62 -9.03
CA GLY A 55 2.52 9.29 -8.36
C GLY A 55 3.54 8.64 -9.29
N LEU A 56 3.56 9.04 -10.56
CA LEU A 56 4.39 8.47 -11.61
C LEU A 56 5.50 9.43 -12.08
N PHE A 57 6.58 8.84 -12.58
CA PHE A 57 7.63 9.52 -13.34
C PHE A 57 7.55 9.17 -14.83
N SER A 58 8.09 10.05 -15.68
CA SER A 58 8.16 9.81 -17.13
C SER A 58 8.87 8.50 -17.49
N SER A 59 9.87 8.09 -16.70
CA SER A 59 10.59 6.82 -16.86
C SER A 59 9.75 5.57 -16.56
N GLN A 60 8.59 5.72 -15.92
CA GLN A 60 7.73 4.60 -15.55
C GLN A 60 6.61 4.34 -16.58
N ILE A 61 6.34 5.31 -17.45
CA ILE A 61 5.28 5.29 -18.47
C ILE A 61 5.80 5.03 -19.88
N THR A 62 6.95 4.37 -20.00
CA THR A 62 7.47 3.86 -21.28
C THR A 62 6.71 2.63 -21.75
#